data_AF-A0A9N9KF32-F1
#
_entry.id   AF-A0A9N9KF32-F1
#
_cell.length_a   1.000
_cell.length_b   1.000
_cell.length_c   1.000
_cell.angle_alpha   90.00
_cell.angle_beta   90.00
_cell.angle_gamma   90.00
#
_symmetry.space_group_name_H-M   'P 1'
#
loop_
_entity.id
_entity.type
_entity.pdbx_description
1 polymer ?
#
loop_
_entity_poly.entity_id
_entity_poly.type
_entity_poly.pdbx_seq_one_letter_code
_entity_poly.pdbx_strand_id
1 'polypeptide(L)'
;ALGFERAIIRGYFEAHDRNPGGAIDSNFLRNYMNAKEAGYTYIDVYISPCTGRSTCKTPLQQANDLIQFINTHQMVVKKIWLWVDVDPDSGNWDLGPIKNRQILNDLHTAWQSTGLEFGIYTSQYQWELITGDNNWVLNSSLPLWYAIYDGHPSFNDYKIFGGWTQPTGKQFNGDSKFCGG
;
A
#
# COMPACT_ATOMS: atom_id res chain seq x y z
N ALA A 1 16.70 -3.80 20.63
CA ALA A 1 16.06 -3.31 19.39
C ALA A 1 16.56 -4.14 18.22
N LEU A 2 15.67 -4.62 17.34
CA LEU A 2 15.99 -5.51 16.21
C LEU A 2 16.76 -4.82 15.06
N GLY A 3 17.18 -3.56 15.23
CA GLY A 3 17.95 -2.80 14.24
C GLY A 3 17.12 -2.20 13.10
N PHE A 4 15.79 -2.33 13.12
CA PHE A 4 14.92 -1.71 12.12
C PHE A 4 14.73 -0.22 12.39
N GLU A 5 14.80 0.59 11.33
CA GLU A 5 14.68 2.05 11.40
C GLU A 5 13.29 2.57 11.02
N ARG A 6 12.51 1.74 10.30
CA ARG A 6 11.20 2.10 9.73
C ARG A 6 10.14 1.08 10.10
N ALA A 7 8.95 1.56 10.46
CA ALA A 7 7.74 0.76 10.60
C ALA A 7 6.75 1.15 9.50
N ILE A 8 6.09 0.18 8.86
CA ILE A 8 5.02 0.41 7.89
C ILE A 8 3.75 -0.23 8.45
N ILE A 9 2.70 0.55 8.65
CA ILE A 9 1.50 0.12 9.40
C ILE A 9 0.26 0.19 8.50
N ARG A 10 -0.63 -0.81 8.56
CA ARG A 10 -1.90 -0.73 7.83
C ARG A 10 -2.77 0.38 8.41
N GLY A 11 -3.13 1.37 7.59
CA GLY A 11 -4.02 2.45 7.97
C GLY A 11 -5.44 2.25 7.48
N TYR A 12 -5.60 1.64 6.32
CA TYR A 12 -6.88 1.46 5.65
C TYR A 12 -6.90 0.11 4.96
N PHE A 13 -8.03 -0.59 5.02
CA PHE A 13 -8.14 -1.96 4.51
C PHE A 13 -9.28 -2.10 3.51
N GLU A 14 -9.05 -2.98 2.55
CA GLU A 14 -10.02 -3.37 1.54
C GLU A 14 -11.11 -4.28 2.11
N ALA A 15 -12.13 -4.58 1.32
CA ALA A 15 -13.15 -5.54 1.72
C ALA A 15 -12.57 -6.94 1.77
N HIS A 16 -12.95 -7.78 2.74
CA HIS A 16 -12.46 -9.16 2.85
C HIS A 16 -13.59 -10.04 3.41
N ASP A 17 -13.85 -11.20 2.80
CA ASP A 17 -14.97 -12.07 3.17
C ASP A 17 -16.29 -11.30 3.28
N ARG A 18 -16.95 -11.34 4.45
CA ARG A 18 -18.18 -10.62 4.79
C ARG A 18 -17.92 -9.20 5.30
N ASN A 19 -16.67 -8.83 5.53
CA ASN A 19 -16.32 -7.48 5.94
C ASN A 19 -16.40 -6.55 4.72
N PRO A 20 -17.25 -5.51 4.74
CA PRO A 20 -17.39 -4.60 3.61
C PRO A 20 -16.12 -3.79 3.30
N GLY A 21 -15.15 -3.76 4.22
CA GLY A 21 -13.91 -3.00 4.10
C GLY A 21 -14.15 -1.53 3.82
N GLY A 22 -13.20 -0.89 3.13
CA GLY A 22 -13.35 0.51 2.77
C GLY A 22 -13.36 1.41 4.01
N ALA A 23 -12.52 1.08 4.99
CA ALA A 23 -12.47 1.74 6.28
C ALA A 23 -11.06 1.77 6.87
N ILE A 24 -10.89 2.62 7.89
CA ILE A 24 -9.69 2.66 8.71
C ILE A 24 -9.52 1.33 9.44
N ASP A 25 -8.30 0.79 9.46
CA ASP A 25 -7.99 -0.39 10.27
C ASP A 25 -8.17 -0.04 11.76
N SER A 26 -8.99 -0.81 12.48
CA SER A 26 -9.31 -0.57 13.89
C SER A 26 -8.08 -0.64 14.81
N ASN A 27 -7.01 -1.30 14.39
CA ASN A 27 -5.74 -1.38 15.11
C ASN A 27 -4.75 -0.28 14.70
N PHE A 28 -5.06 0.56 13.71
CA PHE A 28 -4.11 1.53 13.16
C PHE A 28 -3.52 2.46 14.23
N LEU A 29 -4.37 3.10 15.03
CA LEU A 29 -3.90 3.99 16.10
C LEU A 29 -3.05 3.25 17.13
N ARG A 30 -3.48 2.06 17.57
CA ARG A 30 -2.73 1.27 18.56
C ARG A 30 -1.35 0.89 18.01
N ASN A 31 -1.28 0.41 16.77
CA ASN A 31 -0.03 0.01 16.14
C ASN A 31 0.91 1.21 15.94
N TYR A 32 0.38 2.38 15.59
CA TYR A 32 1.16 3.61 15.51
C TYR A 32 1.75 4.00 16.87
N MET A 33 0.95 3.97 17.93
CA MET A 33 1.44 4.28 19.28
C MET A 33 2.50 3.28 19.74
N ASN A 34 2.32 1.99 19.46
CA ASN A 34 3.31 0.96 19.76
C ASN A 34 4.63 1.20 19.00
N ALA A 35 4.57 1.61 17.73
CA ALA A 35 5.77 1.97 16.97
C ALA A 35 6.47 3.21 17.56
N LYS A 36 5.72 4.22 17.98
CA LYS A 36 6.28 5.39 18.67
C LYS A 36 6.97 5.02 19.99
N GLU A 37 6.33 4.18 20.79
CA GLU A 37 6.87 3.68 22.07
C GLU A 37 8.13 2.83 21.87
N ALA A 38 8.18 2.04 20.80
CA ALA A 38 9.37 1.28 20.39
C ALA A 38 10.50 2.16 19.82
N GLY A 39 10.31 3.48 19.73
CA GLY A 39 11.33 4.43 19.30
C GLY A 39 11.40 4.69 17.79
N TYR A 40 10.45 4.19 17.00
CA TYR A 40 10.44 4.45 15.56
C TYR A 40 10.17 5.94 15.27
N THR A 41 11.05 6.53 14.47
CA THR A 41 10.94 7.92 13.98
C THR A 41 10.52 7.99 12.51
N TYR A 42 10.72 6.90 11.75
CA TYR A 42 10.20 6.72 10.40
C TYR A 42 9.01 5.77 10.44
N ILE A 43 7.80 6.32 10.45
CA ILE A 43 6.57 5.55 10.38
C ILE A 43 5.87 5.88 9.06
N ASP A 44 5.77 4.86 8.21
CA ASP A 44 4.96 4.87 7.01
C ASP A 44 3.63 4.18 7.28
N VAL A 45 2.69 4.39 6.38
CA VAL A 45 1.37 3.76 6.41
C VAL A 45 1.13 3.11 5.07
N TYR A 46 0.45 1.96 5.05
CA TYR A 46 -0.08 1.43 3.80
C TYR A 46 -1.61 1.40 3.83
N ILE A 47 -2.18 1.57 2.63
CA ILE A 47 -3.60 1.40 2.36
C ILE A 47 -3.74 0.23 1.40
N SER A 48 -4.58 -0.74 1.73
CA SER A 48 -5.17 -1.67 0.76
C SER A 48 -6.43 -1.02 0.21
N PRO A 49 -6.42 -0.48 -1.02
CA PRO A 49 -7.58 0.24 -1.55
C PRO A 49 -8.75 -0.72 -1.73
N CYS A 50 -9.92 -0.36 -1.23
CA CYS A 50 -11.13 -1.11 -1.51
C CYS A 50 -11.50 -0.89 -2.98
N THR A 51 -11.52 -1.96 -3.76
CA THR A 51 -11.99 -1.94 -5.15
C THR A 51 -12.91 -3.13 -5.40
N GLY A 52 -13.58 -3.18 -6.55
CA GLY A 52 -14.37 -4.35 -6.96
C GLY A 52 -15.74 -4.50 -6.30
N ARG A 53 -15.96 -3.94 -5.10
CA ARG A 53 -17.25 -4.03 -4.39
C ARG A 53 -18.04 -2.72 -4.41
N SER A 54 -19.37 -2.82 -4.42
CA SER A 54 -20.28 -1.66 -4.36
C SER A 54 -20.23 -0.88 -3.05
N THR A 55 -19.70 -1.50 -1.98
CA THR A 55 -19.47 -0.85 -0.68
C THR A 55 -18.20 0.00 -0.65
N CYS A 56 -17.31 -0.14 -1.64
CA CYS A 56 -16.08 0.63 -1.70
C CYS A 56 -16.37 2.10 -2.01
N LYS A 57 -15.79 2.98 -1.19
CA LYS A 57 -15.83 4.43 -1.41
C LYS A 57 -14.98 4.83 -2.62
N THR A 58 -15.20 6.03 -3.16
CA THR A 58 -14.36 6.53 -4.26
C THR A 58 -12.90 6.68 -3.81
N PRO A 59 -11.91 6.58 -4.71
CA PRO A 59 -10.49 6.77 -4.37
C PRO A 59 -10.20 8.01 -3.52
N LEU A 60 -10.83 9.14 -3.85
CA LEU A 60 -10.71 10.39 -3.08
C LEU A 60 -11.28 10.26 -1.65
N GLN A 61 -12.43 9.60 -1.50
CA GLN A 61 -13.01 9.37 -0.17
C GLN A 61 -12.13 8.44 0.69
N GLN A 62 -11.53 7.39 0.09
CA GLN A 62 -10.61 6.51 0.81
C GLN A 62 -9.37 7.28 1.32
N ALA A 63 -8.79 8.15 0.48
CA ALA A 63 -7.68 9.01 0.87
C ALA A 63 -8.10 10.01 1.99
N ASN A 64 -9.26 10.65 1.83
CA ASN A 64 -9.78 11.61 2.81
C ASN A 64 -10.05 10.98 4.18
N ASP A 65 -10.63 9.77 4.22
CA ASP A 65 -10.84 9.05 5.48
C ASP A 65 -9.53 8.88 6.25
N LEU A 66 -8.48 8.40 5.57
CA LEU A 66 -7.17 8.15 6.19
C LEU A 66 -6.50 9.45 6.63
N ILE A 67 -6.56 10.50 5.83
CA ILE A 67 -6.00 11.81 6.17
C ILE A 67 -6.74 12.44 7.35
N GLN A 68 -8.07 12.37 7.37
CA GLN A 68 -8.86 12.86 8.48
C GLN A 68 -8.48 12.14 9.78
N PHE A 69 -8.29 10.82 9.73
CA PHE A 69 -7.85 10.04 10.88
C PHE A 69 -6.45 10.45 11.36
N ILE A 70 -5.48 10.53 10.44
CA ILE A 70 -4.10 10.99 10.71
C ILE A 70 -4.09 12.36 11.37
N ASN A 71 -4.84 13.32 10.82
CA ASN A 71 -4.91 14.69 11.33
C ASN A 71 -5.59 14.76 12.70
N THR A 72 -6.69 14.02 12.88
CA THR A 72 -7.44 13.96 14.15
C THR A 72 -6.58 13.42 15.29
N HIS A 73 -5.65 12.51 14.99
CA HIS A 73 -4.75 11.91 15.97
C HIS A 73 -3.33 12.50 15.92
N GLN A 74 -3.13 13.59 15.17
CA GLN A 74 -1.86 14.33 15.07
C GLN A 74 -0.67 13.40 14.75
N MET A 75 -0.91 12.41 13.88
CA MET A 75 0.07 11.41 13.54
C MET A 75 1.11 11.99 12.58
N VAL A 76 2.39 11.67 12.78
CA VAL A 76 3.48 12.08 11.89
C VAL A 76 3.83 10.91 10.99
N VAL A 77 3.19 10.87 9.82
CA VAL A 77 3.39 9.84 8.80
C VAL A 77 4.40 10.35 7.77
N LYS A 78 5.37 9.52 7.39
CA LYS A 78 6.42 9.88 6.42
C LYS A 78 6.02 9.59 4.99
N LYS A 79 5.34 8.46 4.74
CA LYS A 79 4.92 8.03 3.42
C LYS A 79 3.69 7.14 3.48
N ILE A 80 2.86 7.24 2.44
CA ILE A 80 1.74 6.33 2.18
C ILE A 80 2.13 5.31 1.10
N TRP A 81 1.88 4.03 1.32
CA TRP A 81 2.05 2.98 0.31
C TRP A 81 0.69 2.49 -0.16
N LEU A 82 0.44 2.56 -1.47
CA LEU A 82 -0.76 1.98 -2.08
C LEU A 82 -0.49 0.51 -2.36
N TRP A 83 -1.16 -0.38 -1.64
CA TRP A 83 -1.05 -1.82 -1.83
C TRP A 83 -1.90 -2.24 -3.04
N VAL A 84 -1.26 -2.43 -4.19
CA VAL A 84 -1.88 -2.75 -5.48
C VAL A 84 -1.58 -4.21 -5.81
N ASP A 85 -2.24 -5.12 -5.10
CA ASP A 85 -2.19 -6.57 -5.33
C ASP A 85 -3.60 -7.14 -5.24
N VAL A 86 -3.89 -8.16 -6.04
CA VAL A 86 -5.11 -8.97 -5.94
C VAL A 86 -5.06 -9.79 -4.65
N ASP A 87 -6.12 -9.67 -3.86
CA ASP A 87 -6.45 -10.56 -2.76
C ASP A 87 -7.74 -11.34 -3.14
N PRO A 88 -7.64 -12.67 -3.35
CA PRO A 88 -8.77 -13.52 -3.73
C PRO A 88 -9.98 -13.43 -2.80
N ASP A 89 -9.75 -13.22 -1.50
CA ASP A 89 -10.83 -13.15 -0.50
C ASP A 89 -11.49 -11.77 -0.45
N SER A 90 -10.85 -10.80 -1.10
CA SER A 90 -11.28 -9.41 -1.16
C SER A 90 -12.16 -9.12 -2.37
N GLY A 91 -12.01 -9.87 -3.47
CA GLY A 91 -12.69 -9.57 -4.74
C GLY A 91 -12.31 -8.19 -5.29
N ASN A 92 -11.11 -7.72 -4.91
CA ASN A 92 -10.52 -6.48 -5.36
C ASN A 92 -9.94 -6.66 -6.78
N TRP A 93 -9.87 -5.58 -7.54
CA TRP A 93 -9.28 -5.53 -8.90
C TRP A 93 -9.87 -6.50 -9.95
N ASP A 94 -11.00 -7.17 -9.68
CA ASP A 94 -11.73 -8.01 -10.65
C ASP A 94 -12.71 -7.18 -11.50
N LEU A 95 -12.20 -6.08 -12.08
CA LEU A 95 -13.00 -5.14 -12.90
C LEU A 95 -12.55 -5.08 -14.36
N GLY A 96 -11.50 -5.81 -14.69
CA GLY A 96 -10.81 -5.77 -15.97
C GLY A 96 -9.82 -4.60 -16.10
N PRO A 97 -8.81 -4.74 -16.98
CA PRO A 97 -7.64 -3.86 -17.02
C PRO A 97 -7.96 -2.39 -17.34
N ILE A 98 -9.01 -2.12 -18.12
CA ILE A 98 -9.41 -0.74 -18.43
C ILE A 98 -9.92 -0.03 -17.18
N LYS A 99 -10.83 -0.66 -16.42
CA LYS A 99 -11.39 -0.07 -15.21
C LYS A 99 -10.36 0.00 -14.08
N ASN A 100 -9.52 -1.03 -13.93
CA ASN A 100 -8.44 -1.02 -12.95
C ASN A 100 -7.45 0.13 -13.19
N ARG A 101 -7.04 0.36 -14.45
CA ARG A 101 -6.19 1.51 -14.80
C ARG A 101 -6.86 2.85 -14.53
N GLN A 102 -8.18 2.97 -14.75
CA GLN A 102 -8.92 4.17 -14.36
C GLN A 102 -8.86 4.39 -12.85
N ILE A 103 -9.14 3.36 -12.05
CA ILE A 103 -9.08 3.44 -10.58
C ILE A 103 -7.67 3.78 -10.09
N LEU A 104 -6.62 3.24 -10.72
CA LEU A 104 -5.23 3.58 -10.40
C LEU A 104 -4.91 5.05 -10.70
N ASN A 105 -5.39 5.61 -11.82
CA ASN A 105 -5.27 7.04 -12.11
C ASN A 105 -6.04 7.90 -11.10
N ASP A 106 -7.24 7.47 -10.70
CA ASP A 106 -8.05 8.18 -9.71
C ASP A 106 -7.41 8.14 -8.32
N LEU A 107 -6.83 7.01 -7.92
CA LEU A 107 -6.01 6.87 -6.69
C LEU A 107 -4.78 7.76 -6.75
N HIS A 108 -4.04 7.76 -7.88
CA HIS A 108 -2.89 8.63 -8.09
C HIS A 108 -3.25 10.10 -7.93
N THR A 109 -4.32 10.53 -8.60
CA THR A 109 -4.83 11.90 -8.52
C THR A 109 -5.26 12.25 -7.09
N ALA A 110 -6.01 11.37 -6.43
CA ALA A 110 -6.44 11.54 -5.06
C ALA A 110 -5.24 11.75 -4.13
N TRP A 111 -4.26 10.84 -4.13
CA TRP A 111 -3.10 10.91 -3.25
C TRP A 111 -2.16 12.07 -3.59
N GLN A 112 -1.96 12.38 -4.87
CA GLN A 112 -1.19 13.54 -5.29
C GLN A 112 -1.80 14.85 -4.75
N SER A 113 -3.14 14.98 -4.75
CA SER A 113 -3.82 16.19 -4.26
C SER A 113 -3.65 16.45 -2.76
N THR A 114 -3.23 15.44 -1.99
CA THR A 114 -3.06 15.51 -0.54
C THR A 114 -1.77 16.22 -0.13
N GLY A 115 -0.78 16.28 -1.05
CA GLY A 115 0.57 16.77 -0.76
C GLY A 115 1.44 15.84 0.09
N LEU A 116 0.92 14.68 0.54
CA LEU A 116 1.72 13.67 1.23
C LEU A 116 2.60 12.89 0.23
N GLU A 117 3.77 12.46 0.69
CA GLU A 117 4.57 11.49 -0.07
C GLU A 117 3.83 10.15 -0.15
N PHE A 118 3.74 9.57 -1.34
CA PHE A 118 3.20 8.23 -1.52
C PHE A 118 3.98 7.43 -2.56
N GLY A 119 3.85 6.11 -2.48
CA GLY A 119 4.43 5.16 -3.42
C GLY A 119 3.50 3.97 -3.67
N ILE A 120 3.93 3.07 -4.56
CA ILE A 120 3.20 1.86 -4.91
C ILE A 120 3.87 0.67 -4.25
N TYR A 121 3.08 -0.18 -3.60
CA TYR A 121 3.45 -1.55 -3.29
C TYR A 121 2.77 -2.49 -4.29
N THR A 122 3.56 -3.34 -4.96
CA THR A 122 3.02 -4.38 -5.86
C THR A 122 4.13 -5.37 -6.24
N SER A 123 3.81 -6.44 -6.97
CA SER A 123 4.80 -7.23 -7.71
C SER A 123 4.64 -7.04 -9.21
N GLN A 124 5.66 -7.43 -10.00
CA GLN A 124 5.56 -7.44 -11.46
C GLN A 124 4.33 -8.24 -11.94
N TYR A 125 4.11 -9.42 -11.35
CA TYR A 125 3.00 -10.29 -11.67
C TYR A 125 1.64 -9.63 -11.36
N GLN A 126 1.52 -9.01 -10.20
CA GLN A 126 0.29 -8.32 -9.78
C GLN A 126 0.01 -7.10 -10.64
N TRP A 127 1.06 -6.34 -11.01
CA TRP A 127 0.94 -5.22 -11.92
C TRP A 127 0.39 -5.65 -13.28
N GLU A 128 0.96 -6.70 -13.88
CA GLU A 128 0.47 -7.25 -15.16
C GLU A 128 -0.96 -7.76 -15.05
N LEU A 129 -1.29 -8.49 -13.97
CA LEU A 129 -2.63 -9.03 -13.73
C LEU A 129 -3.69 -7.92 -13.62
N ILE A 130 -3.38 -6.86 -12.87
CA ILE A 130 -4.33 -5.77 -12.58
C ILE A 130 -4.46 -4.83 -13.78
N THR A 131 -3.35 -4.48 -14.43
CA THR A 131 -3.32 -3.46 -15.50
C THR A 131 -3.50 -4.04 -16.89
N GLY A 132 -3.30 -5.35 -17.05
CA GLY A 132 -3.27 -6.06 -18.33
C GLY A 132 -2.03 -5.79 -19.19
N ASP A 133 -1.06 -5.04 -18.68
CA ASP A 133 0.17 -4.71 -19.40
C ASP A 133 1.30 -4.37 -18.42
N ASN A 134 2.32 -5.23 -18.38
CA ASN A 134 3.48 -5.04 -17.52
C ASN A 134 4.24 -3.72 -17.79
N ASN A 135 4.11 -3.12 -18.97
CA ASN A 135 4.75 -1.87 -19.34
C ASN A 135 3.84 -0.64 -19.16
N TRP A 136 2.59 -0.82 -18.72
CA TRP A 136 1.70 0.31 -18.49
C TRP A 136 2.22 1.20 -17.36
N VAL A 137 2.46 2.48 -17.68
CA VAL A 137 3.03 3.46 -16.75
C VAL A 137 1.93 4.29 -16.13
N LEU A 138 1.73 4.15 -14.81
CA LEU A 138 0.94 5.11 -14.03
C LEU A 138 1.75 6.39 -13.83
N ASN A 139 2.88 6.26 -13.12
CA ASN A 139 3.86 7.31 -12.89
C ASN A 139 5.14 6.68 -12.31
N SER A 140 6.18 6.52 -13.12
CA SER A 140 7.43 5.87 -12.72
C SER A 140 8.32 6.72 -11.80
N SER A 141 7.95 7.98 -11.53
CA SER A 141 8.64 8.80 -10.52
C SER A 141 8.20 8.47 -9.08
N LEU A 142 7.10 7.73 -8.90
CA LEU A 142 6.68 7.28 -7.57
C LEU A 142 7.67 6.24 -7.02
N PRO A 143 7.95 6.26 -5.71
CA PRO A 143 8.64 5.16 -5.04
C PRO A 143 7.93 3.82 -5.27
N LEU A 144 8.71 2.77 -5.51
CA LEU A 144 8.21 1.41 -5.65
C LEU A 144 8.71 0.52 -4.51
N TRP A 145 7.80 -0.08 -3.77
CA TRP A 145 8.08 -1.17 -2.84
C TRP A 145 7.63 -2.48 -3.49
N TYR A 146 8.54 -3.22 -4.11
CA TYR A 146 8.15 -4.44 -4.82
C TYR A 146 8.18 -5.69 -3.95
N ALA A 147 7.35 -6.67 -4.26
CA ALA A 147 7.30 -7.93 -3.51
C ALA A 147 7.89 -9.10 -4.30
N ILE A 148 8.80 -9.82 -3.66
CA ILE A 148 9.26 -11.16 -4.07
C ILE A 148 9.80 -11.88 -2.83
N TYR A 149 9.11 -12.93 -2.40
CA TYR A 149 9.36 -13.62 -1.13
C TYR A 149 10.49 -14.65 -1.24
N ASP A 150 11.71 -14.19 -1.51
CA ASP A 150 12.89 -15.03 -1.72
C ASP A 150 13.84 -15.09 -0.51
N GLY A 151 13.52 -14.37 0.58
CA GLY A 151 14.37 -14.28 1.76
C GLY A 151 15.62 -13.41 1.61
N HIS A 152 15.83 -12.74 0.46
CA HIS A 152 17.03 -11.97 0.19
C HIS A 152 16.75 -10.46 0.13
N PRO A 153 17.35 -9.64 1.01
CA PRO A 153 17.10 -8.20 1.06
C PRO A 153 17.84 -7.40 -0.03
N SER A 154 18.13 -8.00 -1.19
CA SER A 154 18.82 -7.37 -2.32
C SER A 154 17.90 -7.17 -3.51
N PHE A 155 18.24 -6.23 -4.40
CA PHE A 155 17.47 -5.93 -5.62
C PHE A 155 17.96 -6.64 -6.89
N ASN A 156 18.85 -7.63 -6.76
CA ASN A 156 19.46 -8.30 -7.93
C ASN A 156 18.47 -9.07 -8.81
N ASP A 157 17.31 -9.40 -8.24
CA ASP A 157 16.21 -10.09 -8.92
C ASP A 157 15.18 -9.13 -9.52
N TYR A 158 15.34 -7.82 -9.32
CA TYR A 158 14.39 -6.84 -9.79
C TYR A 158 14.32 -6.83 -11.32
N LYS A 159 13.09 -6.90 -11.82
CA LYS A 159 12.78 -6.78 -13.24
C LYS A 159 11.97 -5.51 -13.46
N ILE A 160 12.27 -4.81 -14.54
CA ILE A 160 11.61 -3.55 -14.90
C ILE A 160 10.14 -3.82 -15.25
N PHE A 161 9.24 -3.03 -14.70
CA PHE A 161 7.82 -2.98 -15.04
C PHE A 161 7.25 -1.60 -14.69
N GLY A 162 6.10 -1.24 -15.26
CA GLY A 162 5.40 0.02 -14.95
C GLY A 162 6.22 1.29 -15.18
N GLY A 163 7.31 1.20 -15.94
CA GLY A 163 8.29 2.27 -16.16
C GLY A 163 9.33 2.44 -15.04
N TRP A 164 9.24 1.68 -13.94
CA TRP A 164 10.25 1.70 -12.87
C TRP A 164 11.52 0.97 -13.31
N THR A 165 12.63 1.69 -13.36
CA THR A 165 13.95 1.11 -13.66
C THR A 165 14.70 0.65 -12.40
N GLN A 166 14.30 1.15 -11.23
CA GLN A 166 14.84 0.78 -9.92
C GLN A 166 13.74 0.82 -8.86
N PRO A 167 13.72 -0.13 -7.91
CA PRO A 167 12.82 -0.11 -6.78
C PRO A 167 13.37 0.77 -5.64
N THR A 168 12.48 1.27 -4.78
CA THR A 168 12.83 1.93 -3.52
C THR A 168 12.97 0.94 -2.36
N GLY A 169 12.15 -0.12 -2.35
CA GLY A 169 12.16 -1.14 -1.29
C GLY A 169 11.72 -2.50 -1.82
N LYS A 170 12.02 -3.56 -1.07
CA LYS A 170 11.64 -4.95 -1.38
C LYS A 170 10.94 -5.59 -0.18
N GLN A 171 9.79 -6.23 -0.39
CA GLN A 171 9.25 -7.20 0.57
C GLN A 171 9.81 -8.58 0.21
N PHE A 172 10.76 -9.05 1.02
CA PHE A 172 11.49 -10.30 0.79
C PHE A 172 11.04 -11.45 1.69
N ASN A 173 10.28 -11.16 2.75
CA ASN A 173 9.67 -12.13 3.65
C ASN A 173 8.19 -11.77 3.84
N GLY A 174 7.31 -12.79 3.91
CA GLY A 174 5.88 -12.64 4.20
C GLY A 174 5.64 -12.57 5.71
N ASP A 175 5.21 -13.68 6.32
CA ASP A 175 4.98 -13.75 7.76
C ASP A 175 6.26 -14.05 8.54
N SER A 176 6.96 -12.99 8.93
CA SER A 176 8.02 -13.09 9.93
C SER A 176 7.42 -12.79 11.29
N LYS A 177 7.24 -13.81 12.15
CA LYS A 177 6.92 -13.57 13.56
C LYS A 177 8.15 -12.97 14.25
N PHE A 178 8.20 -11.64 14.34
CA PHE A 178 9.13 -10.97 15.24
C PHE A 178 8.52 -11.00 16.64
N CYS A 179 8.97 -11.94 17.48
CA CYS A 179 8.61 -11.93 18.89
C CYS A 179 9.31 -10.76 19.58
N GLY A 180 8.54 -9.76 20.03
CA GLY A 180 8.94 -8.90 21.15
C GLY A 180 8.67 -9.66 22.43
N GLY A 181 9.73 -10.16 23.07
CA GLY A 181 9.67 -10.66 24.45
C GLY A 181 9.55 -9.53 25.47
#